data_AF-A0A427YKU7-F1
#
_entry.id   AF-A0A427YKU7-F1
#
_cell.length_a   1.000
_cell.length_b   1.000
_cell.length_c   1.000
_cell.angle_alpha   90.00
_cell.angle_beta   90.00
_cell.angle_gamma   90.00
#
_symmetry.space_group_name_H-M   'P 1'
#
loop_
_entity.id
_entity.type
_entity.pdbx_description
1 polymer ?
#
loop_
_entity_poly.entity_id
_entity_poly.type
_entity_poly.pdbx_seq_one_letter_code
_entity_poly.pdbx_strand_id
1 'polypeptide(L)'
;MSSSILSPFSALAASASRLIPACRPALRPLDQPRHTAAHISHTRYGRGQGSTKGGTAGRGHKGQKARSGNGKPVPGYEGGQTPIHRLFPKRGFVNFNSRTYAPLPLSRLQQYLASGRLDPTLPIGIGEIVRSNLIHGISGFSGVKLLGELDTSLPLPPLELNLSRFSKSAAAAVIEAGGKITAVYHNRLGLRQEVWPEKFVGREVEAARPIRKSDIRR
;
A
#
# COMPACT_ATOMS: atom_id res chain seq x y z
N MET A 1 41.38 -5.06 58.07
CA MET A 1 42.04 -6.18 57.38
C MET A 1 41.26 -7.44 57.69
N SER A 2 40.88 -8.19 56.64
CA SER A 2 40.59 -9.64 56.55
C SER A 2 40.07 -10.38 57.81
N SER A 3 39.07 -11.25 57.79
CA SER A 3 38.42 -12.04 56.75
C SER A 3 37.54 -13.04 57.50
N SER A 4 36.32 -13.33 57.04
CA SER A 4 35.60 -14.52 57.51
C SER A 4 34.84 -15.14 56.34
N ILE A 5 35.41 -16.24 55.88
CA ILE A 5 34.84 -17.24 54.97
C ILE A 5 33.65 -17.90 55.67
N LEU A 6 32.52 -18.02 55.00
CA LEU A 6 31.53 -19.08 55.20
C LEU A 6 30.57 -19.10 53.99
N SER A 7 30.63 -20.20 53.26
CA SER A 7 29.53 -20.75 52.45
C SER A 7 29.06 -22.04 53.15
N PRO A 8 28.04 -22.76 52.67
CA PRO A 8 26.78 -22.38 52.01
C PRO A 8 25.58 -23.02 52.78
N PHE A 9 24.41 -23.15 52.14
CA PHE A 9 23.17 -23.83 52.60
C PHE A 9 22.12 -22.97 53.32
N SER A 10 21.20 -22.40 52.54
CA SER A 10 19.78 -22.61 52.81
C SER A 10 19.08 -23.02 51.52
N ALA A 11 18.43 -24.18 51.58
CA ALA A 11 17.62 -24.73 50.52
C ALA A 11 16.29 -23.96 50.47
N LEU A 12 15.85 -23.57 49.27
CA LEU A 12 14.45 -23.31 49.01
C LEU A 12 14.03 -23.96 47.69
N ALA A 13 13.26 -25.03 47.84
CA ALA A 13 12.16 -25.51 47.02
C ALA A 13 12.27 -25.43 45.48
N ALA A 14 12.28 -26.63 44.87
CA ALA A 14 11.80 -26.86 43.53
C ALA A 14 10.31 -26.46 43.40
N SER A 15 9.93 -25.86 42.26
CA SER A 15 8.94 -26.47 41.34
C SER A 15 8.51 -25.50 40.22
N ALA A 16 8.15 -26.14 39.11
CA ALA A 16 7.40 -25.63 37.96
C ALA A 16 8.16 -24.71 36.98
N SER A 17 8.90 -25.35 36.08
CA SER A 17 9.05 -24.89 34.70
C SER A 17 7.69 -24.54 34.11
N ARG A 18 7.39 -23.24 33.97
CA ARG A 18 6.23 -22.80 33.18
C ARG A 18 6.54 -23.07 31.72
N LEU A 19 6.13 -24.24 31.25
CA LEU A 19 6.04 -24.54 29.83
C LEU A 19 5.13 -23.47 29.21
N ILE A 20 5.71 -22.64 28.34
CA ILE A 20 4.95 -21.75 27.46
C ILE A 20 4.05 -22.69 26.64
N PRO A 21 2.71 -22.58 26.75
CA PRO A 21 1.85 -23.44 25.95
C PRO A 21 2.12 -23.11 24.49
N ALA A 22 2.59 -24.10 23.74
CA ALA A 22 2.66 -24.00 22.29
C ALA A 22 1.25 -23.65 21.81
N CYS A 23 1.06 -22.43 21.30
CA CYS A 23 -0.12 -22.07 20.52
C CYS A 23 -0.07 -22.90 19.23
N ARG A 24 -0.42 -24.18 19.32
CA ARG A 24 -0.89 -24.94 18.18
C ARG A 24 -2.09 -24.16 17.65
N PRO A 25 -2.10 -23.71 16.39
CA PRO A 25 -3.33 -23.19 15.83
C PRO A 25 -4.36 -24.32 15.94
N ALA A 26 -5.38 -24.13 16.78
CA ALA A 26 -6.46 -25.09 16.90
C ALA A 26 -7.03 -25.27 15.49
N LEU A 27 -6.94 -26.49 14.95
CA LEU A 27 -7.63 -26.83 13.71
C LEU A 27 -9.10 -26.48 13.94
N ARG A 28 -9.63 -25.59 13.10
CA ARG A 28 -11.00 -25.12 13.22
C ARG A 28 -11.93 -26.36 13.26
N PRO A 29 -12.82 -26.50 14.26
CA PRO A 29 -13.72 -27.63 14.32
C PRO A 29 -14.50 -27.74 13.00
N LEU A 30 -14.57 -28.94 12.41
CA LEU A 30 -15.25 -29.19 11.14
C LEU A 30 -16.76 -28.86 11.19
N ASP A 31 -17.32 -28.72 12.39
CA ASP A 31 -18.74 -28.49 12.67
C ASP A 31 -19.15 -27.02 12.80
N GLN A 32 -18.24 -26.05 12.62
CA GLN A 32 -18.63 -24.64 12.61
C GLN A 32 -19.35 -24.31 11.29
N PRO A 33 -20.56 -23.72 11.31
CA PRO A 33 -21.22 -23.30 10.07
C PRO A 33 -20.31 -22.29 9.36
N ARG A 34 -19.96 -22.58 8.10
CA ARG A 34 -19.28 -21.61 7.23
C ARG A 34 -20.10 -20.32 7.25
N HIS A 35 -19.45 -19.15 7.35
CA HIS A 35 -20.11 -17.84 7.36
C HIS A 35 -21.24 -17.82 6.32
N THR A 36 -22.49 -17.87 6.78
CA THR A 36 -23.66 -18.22 5.95
C THR A 36 -23.94 -17.19 4.86
N ALA A 37 -23.44 -15.97 5.03
CA ALA A 37 -23.52 -14.88 4.05
C ALA A 37 -22.50 -14.99 2.89
N ALA A 38 -21.56 -15.93 2.90
CA ALA A 38 -20.57 -16.08 1.83
C ALA A 38 -21.15 -16.69 0.54
N HIS A 39 -22.28 -17.38 0.62
CA HIS A 39 -22.96 -18.00 -0.52
C HIS A 39 -24.30 -17.32 -0.77
N ILE A 40 -24.34 -16.43 -1.76
CA ILE A 40 -25.60 -15.85 -2.24
C ILE A 40 -26.27 -16.85 -3.17
N SER A 41 -27.43 -17.35 -2.77
CA SER A 41 -28.27 -18.19 -3.62
C SER A 41 -28.75 -17.39 -4.83
N HIS A 42 -28.24 -17.73 -6.01
CA HIS A 42 -28.68 -17.10 -7.25
C HIS A 42 -30.06 -17.61 -7.65
N THR A 43 -31.00 -16.70 -7.93
CA THR A 43 -32.32 -17.08 -8.43
C THR A 43 -32.17 -17.77 -9.79
N ARG A 44 -32.66 -19.01 -9.90
CA ARG A 44 -32.76 -19.68 -11.20
C ARG A 44 -33.97 -19.15 -11.96
N TYR A 45 -33.71 -18.45 -13.06
CA TYR A 45 -34.73 -17.87 -13.93
C TYR A 45 -35.58 -18.96 -14.61
N GLY A 46 -36.86 -18.68 -14.87
CA GLY A 46 -37.76 -19.58 -15.60
C GLY A 46 -38.31 -20.77 -14.80
N ARG A 47 -38.30 -20.70 -13.45
CA ARG A 47 -38.73 -21.78 -12.56
C ARG A 47 -40.07 -21.48 -11.87
N GLY A 48 -41.12 -21.29 -12.67
CA GLY A 48 -42.50 -21.10 -12.18
C GLY A 48 -42.77 -19.74 -11.52
N GLN A 49 -44.04 -19.45 -11.23
CA GLN A 49 -44.45 -18.14 -10.68
C GLN A 49 -43.96 -17.91 -9.24
N GLY A 50 -43.86 -18.97 -8.43
CA GLY A 50 -43.37 -18.87 -7.05
C GLY A 50 -41.93 -18.37 -6.90
N SER A 51 -41.12 -18.43 -7.97
CA SER A 51 -39.76 -17.88 -8.00
C SER A 51 -39.71 -16.38 -8.32
N THR A 52 -40.86 -15.72 -8.52
CA THR A 52 -41.07 -14.32 -8.97
C THR A 52 -40.53 -14.02 -10.38
N LYS A 53 -39.49 -14.74 -10.84
CA LYS A 53 -38.84 -14.64 -12.15
C LYS A 53 -39.21 -15.81 -13.08
N GLY A 54 -40.46 -16.26 -12.99
CA GLY A 54 -41.01 -17.38 -13.76
C GLY A 54 -41.32 -17.05 -15.22
N GLY A 55 -42.34 -16.21 -15.44
CA GLY A 55 -42.91 -15.98 -16.78
C GLY A 55 -41.91 -15.43 -17.79
N THR A 56 -41.52 -14.15 -17.64
CA THR A 56 -40.60 -13.48 -18.58
C THR A 56 -39.13 -13.59 -18.19
N ALA A 57 -38.81 -14.39 -17.16
CA ALA A 57 -37.45 -14.52 -16.62
C ALA A 57 -36.78 -13.17 -16.28
N GLY A 58 -37.55 -12.14 -15.95
CA GLY A 58 -37.05 -10.79 -15.65
C GLY A 58 -36.60 -9.98 -16.88
N ARG A 59 -36.90 -10.44 -18.11
CA ARG A 59 -36.49 -9.77 -19.35
C ARG A 59 -37.54 -8.80 -19.94
N GLY A 60 -38.75 -8.78 -19.37
CA GLY A 60 -39.88 -8.02 -19.90
C GLY A 60 -40.65 -8.75 -21.02
N HIS A 61 -41.58 -8.04 -21.67
CA HIS A 61 -42.42 -8.60 -22.75
C HIS A 61 -41.72 -8.57 -24.12
N LYS A 62 -42.47 -8.55 -25.24
CA LYS A 62 -42.02 -8.79 -26.62
C LYS A 62 -41.12 -7.67 -27.21
N GLY A 63 -40.02 -7.32 -26.53
CA GLY A 63 -39.01 -6.35 -26.99
C GLY A 63 -37.71 -7.01 -27.47
N GLN A 64 -36.86 -6.21 -28.14
CA GLN A 64 -35.57 -6.65 -28.71
C GLN A 64 -34.63 -7.30 -27.66
N LYS A 65 -34.63 -6.80 -26.42
CA LYS A 65 -33.80 -7.35 -25.31
C LYS A 65 -34.32 -8.67 -24.74
N ALA A 66 -35.60 -9.00 -24.97
CA ALA A 66 -36.25 -10.17 -24.37
C ALA A 66 -35.91 -11.49 -25.08
N ARG A 67 -35.68 -11.44 -26.39
CA ARG A 67 -35.37 -12.62 -27.22
C ARG A 67 -33.89 -12.99 -27.16
N SER A 68 -33.55 -14.22 -27.56
CA SER A 68 -32.16 -14.67 -27.73
C SER A 68 -31.58 -14.15 -29.06
N GLY A 69 -30.27 -13.91 -29.11
CA GLY A 69 -29.57 -13.62 -30.37
C GLY A 69 -28.80 -12.30 -30.40
N ASN A 70 -28.11 -12.10 -31.53
CA ASN A 70 -27.13 -11.04 -31.80
C ASN A 70 -27.73 -9.66 -32.11
N GLY A 71 -29.06 -9.53 -32.02
CA GLY A 71 -29.78 -8.27 -32.22
C GLY A 71 -29.93 -7.44 -30.95
N LYS A 72 -29.29 -7.81 -29.84
CA LYS A 72 -29.39 -7.03 -28.59
C LYS A 72 -28.50 -5.80 -28.67
N PRO A 73 -29.01 -4.60 -28.32
CA PRO A 73 -28.18 -3.43 -28.15
C PRO A 73 -27.00 -3.72 -27.22
N VAL A 74 -25.79 -3.54 -27.75
CA VAL A 74 -24.54 -3.63 -26.97
C VAL A 74 -24.51 -2.44 -26.00
N PRO A 75 -23.91 -2.58 -24.80
CA PRO A 75 -23.65 -1.42 -23.94
C PRO A 75 -22.94 -0.32 -24.74
N GLY A 76 -23.56 0.87 -24.80
CA GLY A 76 -23.10 2.00 -25.62
C GLY A 76 -23.85 2.22 -26.94
N TYR A 77 -24.87 1.41 -27.26
CA TYR A 77 -25.78 1.70 -28.37
C TYR A 77 -26.86 2.72 -27.97
N GLU A 78 -26.90 3.87 -28.65
CA GLU A 78 -27.78 5.02 -28.37
C GLU A 78 -28.97 5.11 -29.35
N GLY A 79 -29.43 3.98 -29.91
CA GLY A 79 -30.65 3.95 -30.73
C GLY A 79 -30.50 4.51 -32.16
N GLY A 80 -29.26 4.62 -32.66
CA GLY A 80 -28.97 5.18 -33.99
C GLY A 80 -28.51 6.64 -33.96
N GLN A 81 -28.58 7.31 -32.80
CA GLN A 81 -27.91 8.59 -32.58
C GLN A 81 -26.38 8.44 -32.69
N THR A 82 -25.69 9.51 -33.09
CA THR A 82 -24.23 9.59 -33.03
C THR A 82 -23.76 9.40 -31.59
N PRO A 83 -23.02 8.32 -31.29
CA PRO A 83 -22.77 7.95 -29.90
C PRO A 83 -21.77 8.90 -29.23
N ILE A 84 -21.83 9.00 -27.90
CA ILE A 84 -21.02 9.94 -27.09
C ILE A 84 -19.52 9.86 -27.40
N HIS A 85 -18.99 8.66 -27.63
CA HIS A 85 -17.56 8.46 -27.94
C HIS A 85 -17.12 9.02 -29.30
N ARG A 86 -18.06 9.39 -30.18
CA ARG A 86 -17.82 10.07 -31.46
C ARG A 86 -18.19 11.55 -31.42
N LEU A 87 -19.15 11.94 -30.58
CA LEU A 87 -19.60 13.33 -30.46
C LEU A 87 -18.47 14.27 -30.02
N PHE A 88 -17.64 13.82 -29.07
CA PHE A 88 -16.56 14.63 -28.53
C PHE A 88 -15.21 14.29 -29.19
N PRO A 89 -14.37 15.30 -29.48
CA PRO A 89 -13.03 15.05 -29.98
C PRO A 89 -12.17 14.38 -28.92
N LYS A 90 -11.22 13.55 -29.34
CA LYS A 90 -10.18 13.01 -28.45
C LYS A 90 -9.30 14.16 -27.99
N ARG A 91 -9.23 14.41 -26.67
CA ARG A 91 -8.45 15.50 -26.07
C ARG A 91 -7.19 14.98 -25.40
N GLY A 92 -6.10 15.74 -25.54
CA GLY A 92 -4.82 15.49 -24.87
C GLY A 92 -3.96 14.41 -25.55
N PHE A 93 -2.89 14.02 -24.86
CA PHE A 93 -1.98 12.94 -25.26
C PHE A 93 -1.46 12.23 -24.00
N VAL A 94 -1.00 10.99 -24.15
CA VAL A 94 -0.38 10.23 -23.05
C VAL A 94 1.11 10.54 -23.01
N ASN A 95 1.58 11.12 -21.90
CA ASN A 95 3.01 11.42 -21.72
C ASN A 95 3.77 10.21 -21.18
N PHE A 96 4.46 9.48 -22.06
CA PHE A 96 5.28 8.31 -21.70
C PHE A 96 6.51 8.65 -20.83
N ASN A 97 6.96 9.90 -20.86
CA ASN A 97 8.09 10.37 -20.07
C ASN A 97 7.68 10.89 -18.69
N SER A 98 6.39 10.89 -18.38
CA SER A 98 5.89 11.33 -17.07
C SER A 98 6.38 10.38 -15.98
N ARG A 99 6.81 10.95 -14.85
CA ARG A 99 7.20 10.20 -13.66
C ARG A 99 6.16 10.41 -12.58
N THR A 100 5.53 9.33 -12.18
CA THR A 100 4.66 9.27 -11.01
C THR A 100 5.49 8.92 -9.79
N TYR A 101 5.28 9.65 -8.69
CA TYR A 101 5.94 9.39 -7.41
C TYR A 101 4.88 8.90 -6.42
N ALA A 102 5.27 7.98 -5.55
CA ALA A 102 4.41 7.52 -4.48
C ALA A 102 4.18 8.68 -3.49
N PRO A 103 2.92 9.04 -3.18
CA PRO A 103 2.63 10.11 -2.25
C PRO A 103 2.93 9.63 -0.82
N LEU A 104 3.74 10.40 -0.09
CA LEU A 104 3.99 10.21 1.34
C LEU A 104 3.47 11.41 2.12
N PRO A 105 2.29 11.33 2.74
CA PRO A 105 1.80 12.40 3.61
C PRO A 105 2.53 12.42 4.96
N LEU A 106 2.83 13.62 5.47
CA LEU A 106 3.49 13.83 6.78
C LEU A 106 2.70 13.21 7.94
N SER A 107 1.38 13.33 7.95
CA SER A 107 0.48 12.71 8.93
C SER A 107 0.74 11.22 9.13
N ARG A 108 0.85 10.47 8.03
CA ARG A 108 1.12 9.03 8.06
C ARG A 108 2.53 8.73 8.53
N LEU A 109 3.50 9.58 8.19
CA LEU A 109 4.87 9.46 8.68
C LEU A 109 4.91 9.64 10.22
N GLN A 110 4.23 10.67 10.75
CA GLN A 110 4.11 10.90 12.20
C GLN A 110 3.47 9.70 12.92
N GLN A 111 2.42 9.12 12.36
CA GLN A 111 1.78 7.92 12.93
C GLN A 111 2.75 6.73 13.02
N TYR A 112 3.61 6.54 12.01
CA TYR A 112 4.57 5.45 12.00
C TYR A 112 5.68 5.65 13.03
N LEU A 113 6.13 6.88 13.22
CA LEU A 113 7.07 7.24 14.28
C LEU A 113 6.45 7.04 15.66
N ALA A 114 5.23 7.51 15.88
CA ALA A 114 4.51 7.32 17.14
C ALA A 114 4.27 5.83 17.46
N SER A 115 4.06 5.00 16.43
CA SER A 115 3.91 3.55 16.59
C SER A 115 5.24 2.81 16.82
N GLY A 116 6.39 3.48 16.73
CA GLY A 116 7.71 2.86 16.86
C GLY A 116 8.09 1.92 15.72
N ARG A 117 7.46 2.06 14.53
CA ARG A 117 7.79 1.27 13.34
C ARG A 117 8.95 1.85 12.53
N LEU A 118 9.25 3.12 12.76
CA LEU A 118 10.35 3.84 12.13
C LEU A 118 11.18 4.49 13.23
N ASP A 119 12.49 4.30 13.13
CA ASP A 119 13.43 4.89 14.08
C ASP A 119 13.83 6.29 13.60
N PRO A 120 13.61 7.34 14.40
CA PRO A 120 13.90 8.72 14.01
C PRO A 120 15.41 9.04 14.02
N THR A 121 16.23 8.21 14.66
CA THR A 121 17.69 8.41 14.80
C THR A 121 18.46 8.07 13.53
N LEU A 122 17.88 7.28 12.64
CA LEU A 122 18.52 6.82 11.41
C LEU A 122 18.02 7.64 10.20
N PRO A 123 18.84 7.80 9.15
CA PRO A 123 18.38 8.46 7.93
C PRO A 123 17.28 7.64 7.25
N ILE A 124 16.12 8.25 7.07
CA ILE A 124 14.96 7.60 6.45
C ILE A 124 15.04 7.78 4.94
N GLY A 125 15.52 6.72 4.27
CA GLY A 125 15.51 6.58 2.82
C GLY A 125 14.24 5.91 2.29
N ILE A 126 14.18 5.72 0.97
CA ILE A 126 13.07 5.03 0.30
C ILE A 126 13.03 3.55 0.68
N GLY A 127 14.20 2.93 0.89
CA GLY A 127 14.29 1.53 1.32
C GLY A 127 13.56 1.29 2.65
N GLU A 128 13.82 2.13 3.66
CA GLU A 128 13.21 2.00 4.99
C GLU A 128 11.70 2.27 4.99
N ILE A 129 11.24 3.20 4.15
CA ILE A 129 9.80 3.46 3.94
C ILE A 129 9.08 2.23 3.39
N VAL A 130 9.71 1.50 2.46
CA VAL A 130 9.12 0.30 1.87
C VAL A 130 9.18 -0.87 2.85
N ARG A 131 10.31 -1.06 3.55
CA ARG A 131 10.49 -2.13 4.54
C ARG A 131 9.55 -2.01 5.73
N SER A 132 9.33 -0.79 6.21
CA SER A 132 8.35 -0.49 7.26
C SER A 132 6.89 -0.63 6.81
N ASN A 133 6.64 -0.85 5.50
CA ASN A 133 5.32 -0.84 4.87
C ASN A 133 4.57 0.49 5.00
N LEU A 134 5.30 1.60 5.22
CA LEU A 134 4.70 2.94 5.22
C LEU A 134 4.05 3.23 3.85
N ILE A 135 4.72 2.81 2.76
CA ILE A 135 4.18 2.80 1.40
C ILE A 135 4.26 1.37 0.85
N HIS A 136 3.15 0.88 0.31
CA HIS A 136 3.11 -0.43 -0.35
C HIS A 136 3.31 -0.29 -1.87
N GLY A 137 3.98 -1.26 -2.49
CA GLY A 137 3.99 -1.44 -3.95
C GLY A 137 4.70 -0.33 -4.75
N ILE A 138 5.99 -0.09 -4.48
CA ILE A 138 6.75 0.99 -5.14
C ILE A 138 7.11 0.72 -6.62
N SER A 139 6.88 -0.49 -7.14
CA SER A 139 7.36 -0.96 -8.46
C SER A 139 6.82 -0.17 -9.66
N GLY A 140 5.66 0.47 -9.51
CA GLY A 140 5.05 1.33 -10.54
C GLY A 140 5.42 2.81 -10.44
N PHE A 141 6.15 3.20 -9.40
CA PHE A 141 6.53 4.58 -9.14
C PHE A 141 8.02 4.80 -9.43
N SER A 142 8.38 6.05 -9.73
CA SER A 142 9.77 6.46 -9.93
C SER A 142 10.50 6.80 -8.62
N GLY A 143 9.80 6.82 -7.49
CA GLY A 143 10.33 7.17 -6.18
C GLY A 143 9.22 7.68 -5.25
N VAL A 144 9.60 8.32 -4.14
CA VAL A 144 8.67 8.82 -3.11
C VAL A 144 8.67 10.34 -3.08
N LYS A 145 7.47 10.93 -2.95
CA LYS A 145 7.28 12.37 -2.80
C LYS A 145 6.63 12.69 -1.46
N LEU A 146 7.28 13.51 -0.64
CA LEU A 146 6.71 14.02 0.60
C LEU A 146 5.64 15.08 0.32
N LEU A 147 4.49 14.95 0.98
CA LEU A 147 3.32 15.79 0.82
C LEU A 147 2.73 16.16 2.18
N GLY A 148 1.84 17.16 2.16
CA GLY A 148 0.99 17.51 3.29
C GLY A 148 1.55 18.60 4.19
N GLU A 149 0.76 18.88 5.21
CA GLU A 149 1.07 19.74 6.35
C GLU A 149 1.17 18.84 7.60
N LEU A 150 1.60 19.43 8.71
CA LEU A 150 1.80 18.72 9.97
C LEU A 150 0.46 18.42 10.65
N ASP A 151 0.29 17.22 11.18
CA ASP A 151 -0.78 16.98 12.15
C ASP A 151 -0.33 17.52 13.51
N THR A 152 -1.05 18.50 14.06
CA THR A 152 -0.72 19.14 15.34
C THR A 152 -0.84 18.22 16.55
N SER A 153 -1.58 17.12 16.42
CA SER A 153 -1.78 16.14 17.50
C SER A 153 -0.60 15.18 17.69
N LEU A 154 0.27 15.05 16.68
CA LEU A 154 1.36 14.07 16.69
C LEU A 154 2.71 14.78 16.72
N PRO A 155 3.66 14.34 17.56
CA PRO A 155 4.99 14.92 17.56
C PRO A 155 5.73 14.55 16.27
N LEU A 156 6.47 15.52 15.72
CA LEU A 156 7.45 15.27 14.67
C LEU A 156 8.84 15.50 15.26
N PRO A 157 9.62 14.44 15.52
CA PRO A 157 11.01 14.58 15.93
C PRO A 157 11.86 15.15 14.77
N PRO A 158 13.09 15.62 15.03
CA PRO A 158 14.04 15.95 13.97
C PRO A 158 14.39 14.67 13.20
N LEU A 159 14.26 14.72 11.87
CA LEU A 159 14.47 13.58 10.99
C LEU A 159 15.41 13.94 9.85
N GLU A 160 16.22 12.98 9.43
CA GLU A 160 16.96 13.07 8.17
C GLU A 160 16.22 12.30 7.07
N LEU A 161 15.62 13.00 6.10
CA LEU A 161 14.83 12.41 5.02
C LEU A 161 15.57 12.46 3.68
N ASN A 162 15.79 11.29 3.08
CA ASN A 162 16.40 11.13 1.77
C ASN A 162 15.34 10.58 0.80
N LEU A 163 14.59 11.48 0.14
CA LEU A 163 13.51 11.10 -0.77
C LEU A 163 13.71 11.72 -2.15
N SER A 164 12.88 11.31 -3.12
CA SER A 164 13.02 11.83 -4.48
C SER A 164 12.55 13.28 -4.62
N ARG A 165 11.45 13.65 -3.95
CA ARG A 165 10.85 14.99 -4.07
C ARG A 165 10.09 15.40 -2.81
N PHE A 166 9.89 16.72 -2.65
CA PHE A 166 9.16 17.30 -1.52
C PHE A 166 8.19 18.40 -1.99
N SER A 167 7.09 18.58 -1.25
CA SER A 167 6.29 19.81 -1.31
C SER A 167 7.00 20.92 -0.54
N LYS A 168 6.78 22.18 -0.95
CA LYS A 168 7.34 23.35 -0.24
C LYS A 168 6.86 23.41 1.21
N SER A 169 5.56 23.23 1.43
CA SER A 169 4.94 23.20 2.76
C SER A 169 5.52 22.10 3.64
N ALA A 170 5.58 20.88 3.10
CA ALA A 170 6.13 19.73 3.82
C ALA A 170 7.62 19.91 4.17
N ALA A 171 8.39 20.51 3.26
CA ALA A 171 9.79 20.78 3.52
C ALA A 171 9.99 21.82 4.63
N ALA A 172 9.19 22.89 4.64
CA ALA A 172 9.21 23.89 5.70
C ALA A 172 8.91 23.27 7.07
N ALA A 173 7.85 22.47 7.17
CA ALA A 173 7.45 21.83 8.43
C ALA A 173 8.54 20.91 9.02
N VAL A 174 9.26 20.16 8.18
CA VAL A 174 10.35 19.28 8.64
C VAL A 174 11.58 20.08 9.07
N ILE A 175 11.88 21.19 8.38
CA ILE A 175 12.99 22.08 8.77
C ILE A 175 12.66 22.81 10.08
N GLU A 176 11.41 23.25 10.27
CA GLU A 176 10.92 23.87 11.51
C GLU A 176 11.00 22.89 12.68
N ALA A 177 10.75 21.60 12.45
CA ALA A 177 10.96 20.54 13.44
C ALA A 177 12.45 20.22 13.72
N GLY A 178 13.39 20.92 13.06
CA GLY A 178 14.83 20.71 13.21
C GLY A 178 15.39 19.54 12.41
N GLY A 179 14.64 19.02 11.44
CA GLY A 179 15.07 17.95 10.54
C GLY A 179 15.87 18.44 9.33
N LYS A 180 16.45 17.50 8.60
CA LYS A 180 17.21 17.72 7.37
C LYS A 180 16.57 16.96 6.21
N ILE A 181 16.43 17.61 5.07
CA ILE A 181 15.83 17.01 3.88
C ILE A 181 16.82 17.05 2.72
N THR A 182 17.02 15.91 2.05
CA THR A 182 17.79 15.83 0.81
C THR A 182 16.97 15.20 -0.33
N ALA A 183 17.04 15.82 -1.51
CA ALA A 183 16.41 15.31 -2.73
C ALA A 183 17.40 14.42 -3.49
N VAL A 184 17.14 13.12 -3.52
CA VAL A 184 18.01 12.13 -4.18
C VAL A 184 17.44 11.71 -5.52
N TYR A 185 18.28 11.75 -6.56
CA TYR A 185 17.93 11.25 -7.88
C TYR A 185 18.12 9.74 -7.95
N HIS A 186 17.09 9.02 -8.42
CA HIS A 186 17.18 7.59 -8.71
C HIS A 186 16.76 7.30 -10.16
N ASN A 187 17.53 6.43 -10.82
CA ASN A 187 17.03 5.67 -11.97
C ASN A 187 16.24 4.44 -11.46
N ARG A 188 15.55 3.73 -12.36
CA ARG A 188 14.75 2.57 -11.98
C ARG A 188 15.58 1.46 -11.31
N LEU A 189 16.82 1.29 -11.73
CA LEU A 189 17.72 0.26 -11.20
C LEU A 189 18.26 0.63 -9.81
N GLY A 190 18.68 1.87 -9.61
CA GLY A 190 19.17 2.41 -8.34
C GLY A 190 18.06 2.47 -7.29
N LEU A 191 16.83 2.83 -7.68
CA LEU A 191 15.67 2.72 -6.78
C LEU A 191 15.46 1.27 -6.32
N ARG A 192 15.62 0.31 -7.25
CA ARG A 192 15.49 -1.11 -6.94
C ARG A 192 16.60 -1.60 -6.01
N GLN A 193 17.82 -1.08 -6.17
CA GLN A 193 18.97 -1.40 -5.32
C GLN A 193 18.80 -0.85 -3.89
N GLU A 194 18.29 0.37 -3.74
CA GLU A 194 18.00 0.94 -2.42
C GLU A 194 16.90 0.15 -1.69
N VAL A 195 15.85 -0.24 -2.41
CA VAL A 195 14.72 -0.97 -1.80
C VAL A 195 15.09 -2.43 -1.49
N TRP A 196 15.82 -3.10 -2.37
CA TRP A 196 16.18 -4.52 -2.25
C TRP A 196 17.69 -4.74 -2.46
N PRO A 197 18.56 -4.23 -1.57
CA PRO A 197 20.00 -4.36 -1.71
C PRO A 197 20.47 -5.82 -1.68
N GLU A 198 19.74 -6.70 -0.99
CA GLU A 198 20.03 -8.13 -0.93
C GLU A 198 20.02 -8.81 -2.31
N LYS A 199 19.33 -8.25 -3.29
CA LYS A 199 19.30 -8.77 -4.68
C LYS A 199 20.51 -8.36 -5.51
N PHE A 200 21.34 -7.45 -5.01
CA PHE A 200 22.51 -6.89 -5.70
C PHE A 200 23.83 -7.33 -5.04
N VAL A 201 23.79 -8.25 -4.08
CA VAL A 201 25.00 -8.83 -3.48
C VAL A 201 25.85 -9.47 -4.59
N GLY A 202 27.12 -9.06 -4.70
CA GLY A 202 28.04 -9.51 -5.75
C GLY A 202 27.93 -8.77 -7.09
N ARG A 203 26.99 -7.82 -7.23
CA ARG A 203 26.88 -6.92 -8.38
C ARG A 203 26.74 -5.49 -7.90
N GLU A 204 27.86 -4.84 -7.67
CA GLU A 204 27.88 -3.43 -7.31
C GLU A 204 27.48 -2.59 -8.52
N VAL A 205 26.50 -1.72 -8.32
CA VAL A 205 26.07 -0.74 -9.32
C VAL A 205 26.21 0.64 -8.72
N GLU A 206 26.93 1.50 -9.44
CA GLU A 206 27.12 2.89 -9.05
C GLU A 206 25.83 3.70 -9.16
N ALA A 207 25.71 4.73 -8.34
CA ALA A 207 24.59 5.66 -8.41
C ALA A 207 24.60 6.41 -9.76
N ALA A 208 23.53 6.28 -10.51
CA ALA A 208 23.41 6.93 -11.82
C ALA A 208 23.28 8.45 -11.68
N ARG A 209 24.01 9.18 -12.51
CA ARG A 209 23.89 10.63 -12.62
C ARG A 209 22.62 11.02 -13.41
N PRO A 210 21.98 12.15 -13.09
CA PRO A 210 20.84 12.64 -13.87
C PRO A 210 21.31 13.07 -15.26
N ILE A 211 20.80 12.40 -16.30
CA ILE A 211 21.15 12.69 -17.71
C ILE A 211 20.19 13.74 -18.31
N ARG A 212 18.91 13.70 -17.93
CA ARG A 212 17.89 14.59 -18.50
C ARG A 212 18.05 15.99 -17.94
N LYS A 213 18.02 17.00 -18.82
CA LYS A 213 18.08 18.43 -18.45
C LYS A 213 17.02 18.83 -17.42
N SER A 214 15.83 18.22 -17.48
CA SER A 214 14.74 18.45 -16.53
C SER A 214 14.99 17.87 -15.13
N ASP A 215 15.88 16.89 -15.00
CA ASP A 215 16.27 16.30 -13.72
C ASP A 215 17.42 17.07 -13.09
N ILE A 216 18.32 17.64 -13.89
CA ILE A 216 19.47 18.45 -13.42
C ILE A 216 19.02 19.84 -12.93
N ARG A 217 18.10 20.47 -13.65
CA ARG A 217 17.67 21.86 -13.37
C ARG A 217 16.68 21.99 -12.20
N ARG A 218 16.23 20.88 -11.63
CA ARG A 218 15.05 20.81 -10.78
C ARG A 218 15.45 20.55 -9.34
#